data_AF-A0A1H6ZKY9-F1
#
_entry.id   AF-A0A1H6ZKY9-F1
#
_cell.length_a   1.000
_cell.length_b   1.000
_cell.length_c   1.000
_cell.angle_alpha   90.00
_cell.angle_beta   90.00
_cell.angle_gamma   90.00
#
_symmetry.space_group_name_H-M   'P 1'
#
loop_
_entity.id
_entity.type
_entity.pdbx_description
1 polymer ?
#
loop_
_entity_poly.entity_id
_entity_poly.type
_entity_poly.pdbx_seq_one_letter_code
_entity_poly.pdbx_strand_id
1 'polypeptide(L)' 'MTYVESVNWMRYRRQTGPLNLGTRLDEGFAMLATVFNNAMGGKAKFSDFMPDRGFGTEQKKATPQDLLALLQSVKG' A
#
# COMPACT_ATOMS: atom_id res chain seq x y z
N MET A 1 10.76 -17.16 14.34
CA MET A 1 9.67 -17.15 13.35
C MET A 1 10.05 -18.07 12.21
N THR A 2 9.25 -19.10 11.93
CA THR A 2 9.52 -20.06 10.85
C THR A 2 9.06 -19.52 9.49
N TYR A 3 9.57 -20.10 8.39
CA TYR A 3 9.15 -19.71 7.03
C TYR A 3 7.64 -19.91 6.80
N VAL A 4 7.07 -21.00 7.32
CA VAL A 4 5.63 -21.27 7.19
C VAL A 4 4.81 -20.24 7.98
N GLU A 5 5.25 -19.89 9.19
CA GLU A 5 4.65 -18.82 9.98
C GLU A 5 4.65 -17.48 9.25
N SER A 6 5.78 -17.08 8.65
CA SER A 6 5.88 -15.78 7.98
C SER A 6 4.94 -15.71 6.78
N VAL A 7 4.83 -16.79 5.99
CA VAL A 7 3.88 -16.88 4.88
C VAL A 7 2.43 -16.81 5.36
N ASN A 8 2.09 -17.49 6.45
CA ASN A 8 0.75 -17.44 7.03
C ASN A 8 0.40 -16.03 7.54
N TRP A 9 1.34 -15.34 8.18
CA TRP A 9 1.18 -13.94 8.57
C TRP A 9 0.98 -13.00 7.37
N MET A 10 1.72 -13.21 6.28
CA MET A 10 1.54 -12.44 5.05
C MET A 10 0.15 -12.66 4.43
N ARG A 11 -0.34 -13.91 4.40
CA ARG A 11 -1.71 -14.22 3.93
C ARG A 11 -2.77 -13.58 4.80
N TYR A 12 -2.63 -13.68 6.12
CA TYR A 12 -3.54 -13.05 7.07
C TYR A 12 -3.63 -11.54 6.87
N ARG A 13 -2.48 -10.85 6.73
CA ARG A 13 -2.43 -9.41 6.46
C ARG A 13 -3.07 -9.03 5.13
N ARG A 14 -2.92 -9.86 4.09
CA ARG A 14 -3.54 -9.62 2.78
C ARG A 14 -5.07 -9.77 2.84
N GLN A 15 -5.58 -10.68 3.65
CA GLN A 15 -7.02 -10.92 3.79
C GLN A 15 -7.71 -9.92 4.73
N THR A 16 -7.07 -9.58 5.85
CA THR A 16 -7.67 -8.74 6.91
C THR A 16 -7.26 -7.28 6.83
N GLY A 17 -6.36 -6.91 5.92
CA GLY A 17 -5.84 -5.56 5.82
C GLY A 17 -4.73 -5.26 6.85
N PRO A 18 -4.28 -4.00 6.93
CA PRO A 18 -3.11 -3.60 7.71
C PRO A 18 -3.27 -3.94 9.20
N LEU A 19 -2.21 -4.39 9.88
CA LEU A 19 -2.30 -4.71 11.31
C LEU A 19 -2.57 -3.47 12.19
N ASN A 20 -2.26 -2.29 11.69
CA ASN A 20 -2.48 -1.03 12.39
C ASN A 20 -3.97 -0.65 12.30
N LEU A 21 -4.62 -0.57 13.47
CA LEU A 21 -6.04 -0.25 13.59
C LEU A 21 -6.38 1.13 13.01
N GLY A 22 -5.53 2.14 13.20
CA GLY A 22 -5.74 3.47 12.60
C GLY A 22 -5.76 3.39 11.09
N THR A 23 -4.79 2.66 10.51
CA THR A 23 -4.73 2.42 9.07
C THR A 23 -5.97 1.69 8.54
N ARG A 24 -6.48 0.69 9.29
CA ARG A 24 -7.73 -0.02 8.93
C ARG A 24 -8.93 0.91 8.94
N LEU A 25 -9.04 1.78 9.93
CA LEU A 25 -10.15 2.73 10.04
C LEU A 25 -10.11 3.73 8.89
N ASP A 26 -8.94 4.32 8.61
CA ASP A 26 -8.77 5.23 7.48
C ASP A 26 -9.22 4.56 6.17
N GLU A 27 -8.75 3.33 5.90
CA GLU A 27 -9.09 2.58 4.69
C GLU A 27 -10.59 2.26 4.64
N GLY A 28 -11.19 1.89 5.77
CA GLY A 28 -12.64 1.64 5.86
C GLY A 28 -13.47 2.88 5.54
N PHE A 29 -13.12 4.04 6.11
CA PHE A 29 -13.83 5.29 5.84
C PHE A 29 -13.65 5.76 4.39
N ALA A 30 -12.45 5.64 3.84
CA ALA A 30 -12.19 5.97 2.44
C ALA A 30 -13.01 5.07 1.48
N MET A 31 -13.15 3.78 1.79
CA MET A 31 -13.98 2.86 1.02
C MET A 31 -15.45 3.27 1.06
N LEU A 32 -15.99 3.56 2.24
CA LEU A 32 -17.37 4.03 2.39
C LEU A 32 -17.60 5.36 1.65
N ALA A 33 -16.71 6.33 1.81
CA ALA A 33 -16.78 7.62 1.12
C ALA A 33 -16.77 7.46 -0.41
N THR A 34 -15.95 6.54 -0.93
CA THR A 34 -15.90 6.22 -2.36
C THR A 34 -17.23 5.64 -2.85
N VAL A 35 -17.81 4.70 -2.09
CA VAL A 35 -19.11 4.11 -2.43
C VAL A 35 -20.21 5.17 -2.43
N PHE A 36 -20.26 6.03 -1.41
CA PHE A 36 -21.23 7.13 -1.36
C PHE A 36 -21.04 8.13 -2.49
N ASN A 37 -19.79 8.51 -2.79
CA ASN A 37 -19.48 9.42 -3.89
C ASN A 37 -19.97 8.86 -5.22
N ASN A 38 -19.66 7.59 -5.51
CA ASN A 38 -20.09 6.93 -6.73
C ASN A 38 -21.62 6.77 -6.80
N ALA A 39 -22.27 6.46 -5.67
CA ALA A 39 -23.72 6.35 -5.60
C ALA A 39 -24.41 7.70 -5.88
N MET A 40 -23.78 8.82 -5.54
CA MET A 40 -24.25 10.17 -5.85
C MET A 40 -23.81 10.68 -7.24
N GLY A 41 -23.20 9.84 -8.07
CA GLY A 41 -22.75 10.19 -9.42
C GLY A 41 -21.39 10.91 -9.48
N GLY A 42 -20.66 10.96 -8.36
CA GLY A 42 -19.28 11.41 -8.31
C GLY A 42 -18.31 10.42 -8.96
N LYS A 43 -17.07 10.86 -9.18
CA LYS A 43 -15.98 10.07 -9.81
C LYS A 43 -14.69 10.10 -8.99
N ALA A 44 -14.79 10.44 -7.71
CA ALA A 44 -13.64 10.48 -6.82
C ALA A 44 -13.10 9.07 -6.60
N LYS A 45 -11.78 8.94 -6.53
CA LYS A 45 -11.10 7.67 -6.29
C LYS A 45 -10.93 7.46 -4.80
N PHE A 46 -10.77 6.20 -4.42
CA PHE A 46 -10.42 5.82 -3.05
C PHE A 46 -9.22 6.58 -2.50
N SER A 47 -8.19 6.78 -3.32
CA SER A 47 -6.99 7.54 -2.97
C SER A 47 -7.27 8.98 -2.53
N ASP A 48 -8.36 9.57 -3.02
CA ASP A 48 -8.71 10.97 -2.76
C ASP A 48 -9.27 11.15 -1.34
N PHE A 49 -9.71 10.06 -0.71
CA PHE A 49 -10.19 10.02 0.67
C PHE A 49 -9.16 9.45 1.65
N MET A 50 -7.97 9.10 1.17
CA MET A 50 -6.88 8.64 2.03
C MET A 50 -6.05 9.82 2.56
N PRO A 51 -5.60 9.80 3.82
CA PRO A 51 -4.71 10.82 4.33
C PRO A 51 -3.39 10.74 3.58
N ASP A 52 -2.81 11.91 3.26
CA ASP A 52 -1.46 11.97 2.74
C ASP A 52 -0.48 11.54 3.83
N ARG A 53 0.06 10.32 3.70
CA ARG A 53 0.99 9.73 4.67
C ARG A 53 2.43 10.14 4.41
N GLY A 54 2.69 11.08 3.49
CA GLY A 54 4.05 11.53 3.15
C GLY A 54 4.87 10.48 2.37
N PHE A 55 4.30 9.31 2.09
CA PHE A 55 4.81 8.38 1.09
C PHE A 55 4.31 8.81 -0.28
N GLY A 56 4.72 10.00 -0.71
CA GLY A 56 4.50 10.43 -2.08
C GLY A 56 5.05 9.34 -2.99
N THR A 57 4.18 8.73 -3.79
CA THR A 57 4.58 7.79 -4.83
C THR A 57 5.22 8.59 -5.96
N GLU A 58 6.33 9.27 -5.69
CA GLU A 58 7.33 9.45 -6.72
C GLU A 58 7.88 8.06 -6.99
N GLN A 59 7.23 7.34 -7.89
CA GLN A 59 7.83 6.18 -8.52
C GLN A 59 9.07 6.69 -9.24
N LYS A 60 10.20 6.70 -8.53
CA LYS A 60 11.49 7.03 -9.10
C LYS A 60 11.69 6.04 -10.23
N LYS A 61 11.63 6.51 -11.48
CA LYS A 61 11.78 5.66 -12.66
C LYS A 61 13.14 4.96 -12.51
N ALA A 62 13.12 3.65 -12.29
CA ALA A 62 14.34 2.89 -12.15
C ALA A 62 15.16 3.03 -13.44
N THR A 63 16.33 3.65 -13.32
CA THR A 63 17.26 3.79 -14.44
C THR A 63 18.13 2.53 -14.54
N PRO A 64 18.68 2.19 -15.72
CA PRO A 64 19.65 1.10 -15.85
C PRO A 64 20.84 1.22 -14.89
N GLN A 65 21.21 2.45 -14.51
CA GLN A 65 22.27 2.75 -13.55
C GLN A 65 21.90 2.30 -12.13
N ASP A 66 20.63 2.44 -11.73
CA ASP A 66 20.14 1.96 -10.43
C ASP A 66 20.22 0.43 -10.33
N LEU A 67 20.00 -0.27 -11.45
CA LEU A 67 20.12 -1.74 -11.51
C LEU A 67 21.58 -2.18 -11.35
N LEU A 68 22.53 -1.47 -11.97
CA LEU A 68 23.96 -1.76 -11.84
C LEU A 68 24.45 -1.53 -10.40
N ALA A 69 24.00 -0.46 -9.75
CA ALA A 69 24.34 -0.17 -8.36
C ALA A 69 23.84 -1.26 -7.41
N LEU A 70 22.64 -1.79 -7.65
CA LEU A 70 22.06 -2.87 -6.85
C LEU A 70 22.78 -4.21 -7.04
N LEU A 71 23.26 -4.51 -8.25
CA LEU A 71 24.06 -5.71 -8.49
C LEU A 71 25.44 -5.62 -7.84
N GLN A 72 26.04 -4.43 -7.77
CA GLN A 72 27.32 -4.21 -7.11
C GLN A 72 27.21 -4.32 -5.58
N SER A 73 26.11 -3.86 -4.98
CA SER A 73 25.93 -3.90 -3.53
C SER A 73 25.74 -5.32 -2.96
N VAL A 74 25.27 -6.28 -3.77
CA VAL A 74 25.10 -7.69 -3.37
C VAL A 74 26.42 -8.47 -3.36
N LYS A 75 27.47 -7.93 -3.98
CA LYS A 75 28.79 -8.60 -4.09
C LYS A 75 29.74 -8.26 -2.93
N GLY A 76 29.27 -7.53 -1.91
CA GLY A 76 30.01 -7.16 -0.70
C GLY A 76 29.84 -8.16 0.44
#